data_AF-A0A538KHF1-F1
#
_entry.id   AF-A0A538KHF1-F1
#
_cell.length_a   1.000
_cell.length_b   1.000
_cell.length_c   1.000
_cell.angle_alpha   90.00
_cell.angle_beta   90.00
_cell.angle_gamma   90.00
#
_symmetry.space_group_name_H-M   'P 1'
#
loop_
_entity.id
_entity.type
_entity.pdbx_description
1 polymer ?
#
loop_
_entity_poly.entity_id
_entity_poly.type
_entity_poly.pdbx_seq_one_letter_code
_entity_poly.pdbx_strand_id
1 'polypeptide(L)'
;MGKRSRRRGEPEEAVPASPDGDTPESDGATVVAAERGGAPQGDVRLRQAMDFVEEADMLLALFRWTVLTGDLPRPEDWLPREDWPHPDAVGNVFGNWNKFLEYAGIKDAPPVLRKRALDERETRLEGRARQLEREEKRAADLRRQLEVARRKRDEADALRDEQARRVGELERRMAAAERRADEAEQRVAERRATAERSAAEQAPEELSDEWLRAHEAALAELEQVRAHRDLLLRDNDALEVEAERQRQAIAELSAALGGTASDEAVPAPDAADEEPASVLEAVRIARETLPHLIFCDSAEESAADSPFRRPQEIIDALRKLDRLGELYADPDGFGASLLQAAQELGLNWRTGVSELARNRWPNAYTISYDGAGLELGPHVAIGSGSGAGFVARIYLHVADGSGPVPRGLYVGHVGRHLPDTTT
;
A
#
# COMPACT_ATOMS: atom_id res chain seq x y z
N MET A 1 -18.62 7.38 30.96
CA MET A 1 -18.75 5.90 30.90
C MET A 1 -17.40 5.32 30.51
N GLY A 2 -16.67 4.76 31.46
CA GLY A 2 -15.33 4.21 31.23
C GLY A 2 -15.37 2.68 31.05
N LYS A 3 -14.66 2.15 30.06
CA LYS A 3 -14.38 0.71 29.96
C LYS A 3 -12.89 0.46 30.14
N ARG A 4 -12.62 -0.36 31.16
CA ARG A 4 -11.31 -0.76 31.67
C ARG A 4 -10.76 -1.97 30.90
N SER A 5 -9.44 -1.96 30.81
CA SER A 5 -8.50 -3.08 30.64
C SER A 5 -8.78 -4.30 31.55
N ARG A 6 -8.59 -5.51 31.00
CA ARG A 6 -8.09 -6.77 31.63
C ARG A 6 -7.42 -7.62 30.52
N ARG A 7 -6.09 -7.87 30.55
CA ARG A 7 -5.31 -8.97 31.20
C ARG A 7 -5.83 -10.38 30.84
N ARG A 8 -5.06 -11.25 30.17
CA ARG A 8 -3.81 -11.98 30.54
C ARG A 8 -4.12 -13.37 31.11
N GLY A 9 -3.64 -14.41 30.42
CA GLY A 9 -3.29 -15.69 31.02
C GLY A 9 -3.72 -16.91 30.22
N GLU A 10 -2.80 -17.54 29.49
CA GLU A 10 -2.81 -18.99 29.25
C GLU A 10 -1.42 -19.54 29.62
N PRO A 11 -1.33 -20.64 30.37
CA PRO A 11 -0.07 -21.18 30.89
C PRO A 11 0.58 -22.22 29.97
N GLU A 12 1.91 -22.26 30.05
CA GLU A 12 2.82 -23.26 29.50
C GLU A 12 2.51 -24.68 30.03
N GLU A 13 2.42 -25.64 29.11
CA GLU A 13 2.44 -27.07 29.42
C GLU A 13 3.88 -27.53 29.64
N ALA A 14 4.19 -27.85 30.89
CA ALA A 14 5.47 -28.39 31.33
C ALA A 14 5.55 -29.90 31.04
N VAL A 15 6.63 -30.29 30.37
CA VAL A 15 7.08 -31.68 30.16
C VAL A 15 7.62 -32.22 31.49
N PRO A 16 7.13 -33.35 32.03
CA PRO A 16 7.80 -33.99 33.15
C PRO A 16 8.94 -34.90 32.67
N ALA A 17 10.09 -34.70 33.30
CA ALA A 17 11.29 -35.51 33.22
C ALA A 17 11.04 -36.94 33.72
N SER A 18 11.62 -37.92 33.03
CA SER A 18 11.76 -39.29 33.49
C SER A 18 12.86 -39.38 34.56
N PRO A 19 12.64 -40.06 35.70
CA PRO A 19 13.70 -40.39 36.63
C PRO A 19 14.35 -41.75 36.29
N ASP A 20 15.67 -41.75 36.40
CA ASP A 20 16.52 -42.92 36.51
C ASP A 20 16.19 -43.77 37.76
N GLY A 21 16.46 -45.07 37.64
CA GLY A 21 16.94 -45.92 38.74
C GLY A 21 15.89 -46.69 39.52
N ASP A 22 15.81 -48.00 39.29
CA ASP A 22 16.12 -48.98 40.35
C ASP A 22 16.13 -50.42 39.81
N THR A 23 17.28 -51.07 39.98
CA THR A 23 17.45 -52.53 40.04
C THR A 23 16.76 -53.09 41.28
N PRO A 24 16.18 -54.30 41.19
CA PRO A 24 16.57 -55.32 42.16
C PRO A 24 16.84 -56.69 41.53
N GLU A 25 17.92 -57.29 42.01
CA GLU A 25 18.10 -58.70 42.42
C GLU A 25 17.10 -59.71 41.83
N SER A 26 17.54 -60.60 40.94
CA SER A 26 18.19 -61.87 41.30
C SER A 26 17.35 -62.70 42.27
N ASP A 27 16.47 -63.55 41.71
CA ASP A 27 16.10 -64.79 42.36
C ASP A 27 16.07 -65.95 41.35
N GLY A 28 16.76 -67.02 41.74
CA GLY A 28 17.08 -68.15 40.89
C GLY A 28 15.89 -69.08 40.66
N ALA A 29 15.69 -69.43 39.40
CA ALA A 29 14.99 -70.66 39.03
C ALA A 29 15.75 -71.33 37.89
N THR A 30 16.54 -72.35 38.26
CA THR A 30 17.26 -73.24 37.37
C THR A 30 16.25 -74.06 36.57
N VAL A 31 15.79 -73.54 35.42
CA VAL A 31 15.02 -74.31 34.45
C VAL A 31 16.02 -75.09 33.59
N VAL A 32 16.00 -76.41 33.76
CA VAL A 32 16.77 -77.39 33.02
C VAL A 32 16.60 -77.12 31.52
N ALA A 33 17.68 -76.69 30.87
CA ALA A 33 17.76 -76.54 29.43
C ALA A 33 17.60 -77.91 28.77
N ALA A 34 16.40 -78.19 28.27
CA ALA A 34 16.22 -79.22 27.26
C ALA A 34 17.02 -78.78 26.03
N GLU A 35 18.03 -79.56 25.65
CA GLU A 35 18.75 -79.44 24.40
C GLU A 35 17.75 -79.47 23.24
N ARG A 36 17.32 -78.28 22.79
CA ARG A 36 16.65 -78.12 21.51
C ARG A 36 17.70 -78.46 20.47
N GLY A 37 17.57 -79.66 19.89
CA GLY A 37 18.38 -80.10 18.76
C GLY A 37 18.50 -78.98 17.75
N GLY A 38 19.74 -78.61 17.43
CA GLY A 38 20.03 -77.56 16.46
C GLY A 38 19.24 -77.81 15.19
N ALA A 39 18.51 -76.79 14.72
CA ALA A 39 17.75 -76.86 13.49
C ALA A 39 18.64 -77.46 12.39
N PRO A 40 18.13 -78.40 11.58
CA PRO A 40 18.92 -79.05 10.56
C PRO A 40 19.62 -77.98 9.73
N GLN A 41 20.93 -78.13 9.58
CA GLN A 41 21.79 -77.28 8.75
C GLN A 41 21.36 -77.52 7.28
N GLY A 42 20.21 -76.96 6.92
CA GLY A 42 19.67 -77.02 5.57
C GLY A 42 20.69 -76.43 4.61
N ASP A 43 20.73 -77.00 3.41
CA ASP A 43 21.64 -76.61 2.35
C ASP A 43 21.66 -75.09 2.18
N VAL A 44 22.83 -74.48 2.40
CA VAL A 44 23.05 -73.03 2.33
C VAL A 44 22.60 -72.48 0.97
N ARG A 45 22.72 -73.29 -0.10
CA ARG A 45 22.28 -72.91 -1.45
C ARG A 45 20.77 -72.84 -1.57
N LEU A 46 20.04 -73.70 -0.86
CA LEU A 46 18.58 -73.69 -0.85
C LEU A 46 18.05 -72.43 -0.15
N ARG A 47 18.70 -71.99 0.93
CA ARG A 47 18.35 -70.73 1.60
C ARG A 47 18.57 -69.52 0.70
N GLN A 48 19.73 -69.44 0.05
CA GLN A 48 20.01 -68.38 -0.92
C GLN A 48 18.99 -68.35 -2.06
N ALA A 49 18.59 -69.52 -2.57
CA ALA A 49 17.55 -69.61 -3.61
C ALA A 49 16.17 -69.14 -3.11
N MET A 50 15.82 -69.42 -1.86
CA MET A 50 14.56 -68.92 -1.26
C MET A 50 14.58 -67.41 -1.09
N ASP A 51 15.69 -66.83 -0.63
CA ASP A 51 15.85 -65.38 -0.47
C ASP A 51 15.61 -64.64 -1.81
N PHE A 52 16.15 -65.19 -2.92
CA PHE A 52 15.91 -64.64 -4.26
C PHE A 52 14.46 -64.75 -4.72
N VAL A 53 13.73 -65.80 -4.34
CA VAL A 53 12.31 -65.95 -4.70
C VAL A 53 11.46 -64.95 -3.93
N GLU A 54 11.72 -64.77 -2.63
CA GLU A 54 11.03 -63.77 -1.81
C GLU A 54 11.30 -62.34 -2.31
N GLU A 55 12.55 -62.05 -2.69
CA GLU A 55 12.93 -60.79 -3.32
C GLU A 55 12.14 -60.53 -4.61
N ALA A 56 12.07 -61.54 -5.50
CA ALA A 56 11.37 -61.44 -6.77
C ALA A 56 9.84 -61.26 -6.57
N ASP A 57 9.23 -61.97 -5.63
CA ASP A 57 7.81 -61.84 -5.31
C ASP A 57 7.46 -60.45 -4.77
N MET A 58 8.31 -59.88 -3.91
CA MET A 58 8.12 -58.51 -3.39
C MET A 58 8.25 -57.47 -4.51
N LEU A 59 9.26 -57.59 -5.38
CA LEU A 59 9.40 -56.70 -6.54
C LEU A 59 8.20 -56.79 -7.48
N LEU A 60 7.74 -58.01 -7.78
CA LEU A 60 6.55 -58.22 -8.61
C LEU A 60 5.31 -57.59 -7.97
N ALA A 61 5.13 -57.74 -6.66
CA ALA A 61 4.06 -57.10 -5.90
C ALA A 61 4.14 -55.57 -5.99
N LEU A 62 5.32 -54.97 -5.81
CA LEU A 62 5.53 -53.54 -5.96
C LEU A 62 5.16 -53.04 -7.36
N PHE A 63 5.64 -53.70 -8.42
CA PHE A 63 5.30 -53.33 -9.79
C PHE A 63 3.80 -53.48 -10.07
N ARG A 64 3.18 -54.58 -9.62
CA ARG A 64 1.74 -54.82 -9.76
C ARG A 64 0.94 -53.70 -9.08
N TRP A 65 1.32 -53.32 -7.86
CA TRP A 65 0.69 -52.21 -7.15
C TRP A 65 0.80 -50.91 -7.95
N THR A 66 2.01 -50.53 -8.34
CA THR A 66 2.26 -49.25 -9.02
C THR A 66 1.59 -49.17 -10.39
N VAL A 67 1.46 -50.28 -11.12
CA VAL A 67 0.68 -50.32 -12.36
C VAL A 67 -0.82 -50.15 -12.11
N LEU A 68 -1.36 -50.75 -11.04
CA LEU A 68 -2.79 -50.70 -10.73
C LEU A 68 -3.24 -49.35 -10.15
N THR A 69 -2.43 -48.75 -9.27
CA THR A 69 -2.81 -47.53 -8.54
C THR A 69 -2.19 -46.26 -9.13
N GLY A 70 -1.11 -46.42 -9.91
CA GLY A 70 -0.27 -45.31 -10.32
C GLY A 70 0.60 -44.74 -9.19
N ASP A 71 0.53 -45.30 -7.99
CA ASP A 71 1.25 -44.86 -6.79
C ASP A 71 2.33 -45.85 -6.34
N LEU A 72 3.22 -45.36 -5.50
CA LEU A 72 4.07 -46.23 -4.69
C LEU A 72 3.28 -46.67 -3.46
N PRO A 73 3.25 -47.98 -3.14
CA PRO A 73 2.60 -48.45 -1.93
C PRO A 73 3.34 -47.92 -0.71
N ARG A 74 2.58 -47.58 0.32
CA ARG A 74 3.08 -47.42 1.69
C ARG A 74 2.99 -48.76 2.42
N PRO A 75 3.73 -48.96 3.52
CA PRO A 75 3.61 -50.18 4.32
C PRO A 75 2.16 -50.48 4.72
N GLU A 76 1.38 -49.46 5.07
CA GLU A 76 0.00 -49.62 5.51
C GLU A 76 -0.94 -50.07 4.39
N ASP A 77 -0.54 -49.91 3.12
CA ASP A 77 -1.35 -50.30 1.97
C ASP A 77 -1.33 -51.83 1.73
N TRP A 78 -0.32 -52.52 2.26
CA TRP A 78 -0.15 -53.97 2.11
C TRP A 78 -0.69 -54.76 3.32
N LEU A 79 -0.80 -54.14 4.50
CA LEU A 79 -1.39 -54.76 5.71
C LEU A 79 -2.81 -55.33 5.54
N PRO A 80 -3.76 -54.67 4.83
CA PRO A 80 -5.18 -55.06 4.89
C PRO A 80 -5.56 -56.18 3.93
N ARG A 81 -4.64 -56.67 3.09
CA ARG A 81 -4.98 -57.52 1.94
C ARG A 81 -4.20 -58.83 1.98
N GLU A 82 -4.92 -59.94 2.07
CA GLU A 82 -4.34 -61.30 2.11
C GLU A 82 -3.48 -61.64 0.88
N ASP A 83 -3.70 -60.97 -0.25
CA ASP A 83 -3.01 -61.23 -1.52
C ASP A 83 -1.65 -60.52 -1.67
N TRP A 84 -1.21 -59.74 -0.67
CA TRP A 84 0.03 -58.97 -0.73
C TRP A 84 1.04 -59.44 0.32
N PRO A 85 2.35 -59.34 0.04
CA PRO A 85 3.36 -59.67 1.05
C PRO A 85 3.18 -58.79 2.28
N HIS A 86 3.34 -59.36 3.47
CA HIS A 86 3.31 -58.56 4.69
C HIS A 86 4.49 -57.57 4.69
N PRO A 87 4.31 -56.30 5.11
CA PRO A 87 5.38 -55.30 5.12
C PRO A 87 6.64 -55.73 5.90
N ASP A 88 6.46 -56.50 6.97
CA ASP A 88 7.60 -57.03 7.75
C ASP A 88 8.52 -57.93 6.92
N ALA A 89 7.97 -58.63 5.92
CA ALA A 89 8.77 -59.45 5.00
C ALA A 89 9.72 -58.56 4.17
N VAL A 90 9.27 -57.36 3.78
CA VAL A 90 10.14 -56.36 3.12
C VAL A 90 11.25 -55.87 4.07
N GLY A 91 10.94 -55.70 5.35
CA GLY A 91 11.94 -55.40 6.38
C GLY A 91 12.99 -56.48 6.53
N ASN A 92 12.59 -57.77 6.45
CA ASN A 92 13.51 -58.89 6.55
C ASN A 92 14.43 -59.02 5.33
N VAL A 93 13.91 -58.84 4.11
CA VAL A 93 14.67 -59.02 2.86
C VAL A 93 15.51 -57.78 2.51
N PHE A 94 14.93 -56.58 2.63
CA PHE A 94 15.56 -55.33 2.16
C PHE A 94 16.00 -54.40 3.31
N GLY A 95 15.75 -54.79 4.56
CA GLY A 95 16.07 -54.03 5.76
C GLY A 95 15.03 -52.97 6.10
N ASN A 96 14.58 -52.18 5.12
CA ASN A 96 13.46 -51.25 5.31
C ASN A 96 12.77 -50.90 3.98
N TRP A 97 11.59 -50.30 4.09
CA TRP A 97 10.75 -49.93 2.94
C TRP A 97 11.42 -48.96 1.96
N ASN A 98 12.19 -47.99 2.47
CA ASN A 98 12.85 -47.01 1.61
C ASN A 98 13.95 -47.65 0.75
N LYS A 99 14.74 -48.56 1.34
CA LYS A 99 15.74 -49.36 0.63
C LYS A 99 15.11 -50.26 -0.41
N PHE A 100 13.97 -50.87 -0.09
CA PHE A 100 13.19 -51.65 -1.06
C PHE A 100 12.76 -50.83 -2.28
N LEU A 101 12.18 -49.64 -2.06
CA LEU A 101 11.76 -48.75 -3.16
C LEU A 101 12.95 -48.21 -3.98
N GLU A 102 14.09 -47.96 -3.34
CA GLU A 102 15.33 -47.53 -3.99
C GLU A 102 15.93 -48.67 -4.84
N TYR A 103 16.02 -49.87 -4.26
CA TYR A 103 16.49 -51.07 -4.93
C TYR A 103 15.65 -51.40 -6.16
N ALA A 104 14.34 -51.23 -6.08
CA ALA A 104 13.43 -51.44 -7.21
C ALA A 104 13.54 -50.40 -8.35
N GLY A 105 14.22 -49.26 -8.11
CA GLY A 105 14.35 -48.17 -9.10
C GLY A 105 13.02 -47.54 -9.54
N ILE A 106 11.93 -47.80 -8.81
CA ILE A 106 10.57 -47.47 -9.26
C ILE A 106 10.20 -46.00 -9.06
N LYS A 107 10.94 -45.28 -8.20
CA LYS A 107 10.74 -43.83 -7.96
C LYS A 107 10.92 -43.01 -9.24
N ASP A 108 11.80 -43.47 -10.11
CA ASP A 108 12.11 -42.82 -11.40
C ASP A 108 11.36 -43.47 -12.58
N ALA A 109 10.42 -44.38 -12.30
CA ALA A 109 9.64 -45.03 -13.33
C ALA A 109 8.72 -44.00 -14.04
N PRO A 110 8.62 -44.04 -15.39
CA PRO A 110 7.81 -43.07 -16.14
C PRO A 110 6.34 -42.92 -15.72
N PRO A 111 5.61 -43.97 -15.24
CA PRO A 111 4.25 -43.80 -14.73
C PRO A 111 4.19 -42.96 -13.45
N VAL A 112 5.10 -43.18 -12.51
CA VAL A 112 5.17 -42.47 -11.22
C VAL A 112 5.52 -41.00 -11.43
N LEU A 113 6.50 -40.73 -12.29
CA LEU A 113 6.88 -39.36 -12.65
C LEU A 113 5.72 -38.61 -13.33
N ARG A 114 4.98 -39.28 -14.22
CA ARG A 114 3.81 -38.68 -14.88
C ARG A 114 2.71 -38.32 -13.88
N LYS A 115 2.41 -39.21 -12.92
CA LYS A 115 1.43 -38.94 -11.88
C LYS A 115 1.85 -37.76 -11.02
N ARG A 116 3.09 -37.78 -10.51
CA ARG A 116 3.63 -36.67 -9.70
C ARG A 116 3.55 -35.33 -10.44
N ALA A 117 3.87 -35.30 -11.74
CA ALA A 117 3.75 -34.10 -12.56
C ALA A 117 2.29 -33.62 -12.72
N LEU A 118 1.31 -34.55 -12.75
CA LEU A 118 -0.11 -34.21 -12.76
C LEU A 118 -0.55 -33.64 -11.41
N ASP A 119 -0.16 -34.26 -10.30
CA ASP A 119 -0.49 -33.79 -8.94
C ASP A 119 0.11 -32.40 -8.66
N GLU A 120 1.35 -32.17 -9.10
CA GLU A 120 2.01 -30.85 -9.03
C GLU A 120 1.28 -29.80 -9.88
N ARG A 121 0.79 -30.20 -11.07
CA ARG A 121 -0.01 -29.31 -11.93
C ARG A 121 -1.37 -29.00 -11.29
N GLU A 122 -2.04 -29.99 -10.72
CA GLU A 122 -3.32 -29.82 -10.03
C GLU A 122 -3.16 -28.90 -8.83
N THR A 123 -2.19 -29.16 -7.96
CA THR A 123 -1.85 -28.29 -6.81
C THR A 123 -1.58 -26.85 -7.26
N ARG A 124 -0.86 -26.66 -8.38
CA ARG A 124 -0.61 -25.33 -8.96
C ARG A 124 -1.89 -24.66 -9.47
N LEU A 125 -2.80 -25.42 -10.09
CA LEU A 125 -4.08 -24.92 -10.56
C LEU A 125 -5.00 -24.53 -9.40
N GLU A 126 -5.06 -25.35 -8.35
CA GLU A 126 -5.79 -25.04 -7.12
C GLU A 126 -5.24 -23.78 -6.44
N GLY A 127 -3.91 -23.66 -6.37
CA GLY A 127 -3.25 -22.46 -5.84
C GLY A 127 -3.62 -21.20 -6.61
N ARG A 128 -3.64 -21.27 -7.95
CA ARG A 128 -4.10 -20.17 -8.81
C ARG A 128 -5.58 -19.86 -8.63
N ALA A 129 -6.43 -20.88 -8.52
CA ALA A 129 -7.87 -20.69 -8.30
C ALA A 129 -8.13 -19.96 -6.97
N ARG A 130 -7.45 -20.35 -5.88
CA ARG A 130 -7.54 -19.66 -4.58
C ARG A 130 -7.01 -18.22 -4.64
N GLN A 131 -5.98 -17.96 -5.43
CA GLN A 131 -5.47 -16.60 -5.64
C GLN A 131 -6.50 -15.73 -6.36
N LEU A 132 -7.08 -16.23 -7.46
CA LEU A 132 -8.11 -15.51 -8.21
C LEU A 132 -9.34 -15.23 -7.35
N GLU A 133 -9.77 -16.17 -6.51
CA GLU A 133 -10.87 -15.95 -5.57
C GLU A 133 -10.57 -14.82 -4.56
N ARG A 134 -9.33 -14.74 -4.05
CA ARG A 134 -8.91 -13.65 -3.16
C ARG A 134 -8.86 -12.31 -3.88
N GLU A 135 -8.41 -12.28 -5.13
CA GLU A 135 -8.37 -11.08 -5.97
C GLU A 135 -9.78 -10.60 -6.31
N GLU A 136 -10.70 -11.51 -6.61
CA GLU A 136 -12.12 -11.18 -6.85
C GLU A 136 -12.78 -10.59 -5.61
N LYS A 137 -12.54 -11.17 -4.42
CA LYS A 137 -13.02 -10.60 -3.15
C LYS A 137 -12.46 -9.20 -2.90
N ARG A 138 -11.15 -9.00 -3.11
CA ARG A 138 -10.52 -7.66 -3.00
C ARG A 138 -11.11 -6.67 -4.00
N ALA A 139 -11.35 -7.09 -5.24
CA ALA A 139 -11.96 -6.24 -6.26
C ALA A 139 -13.41 -5.86 -5.89
N ALA A 140 -14.18 -6.79 -5.32
CA ALA A 140 -15.52 -6.52 -4.83
C ALA A 140 -15.52 -5.51 -3.67
N ASP A 141 -14.60 -5.65 -2.71
CA ASP A 141 -14.47 -4.72 -1.59
C ASP A 141 -14.04 -3.32 -2.05
N LEU A 142 -13.09 -3.23 -2.99
CA LEU A 142 -12.68 -1.95 -3.59
C LEU A 142 -13.84 -1.26 -4.33
N ARG A 143 -14.67 -2.02 -5.06
CA ARG A 143 -15.87 -1.46 -5.70
C ARG A 143 -16.86 -0.90 -4.68
N ARG A 144 -17.09 -1.59 -3.57
CA ARG A 144 -17.93 -1.09 -2.47
C ARG A 144 -17.36 0.18 -1.85
N GLN A 145 -16.04 0.24 -1.65
CA GLN A 145 -15.38 1.44 -1.14
C GLN A 145 -15.53 2.63 -2.10
N LEU A 146 -15.37 2.42 -3.40
CA LEU A 146 -15.59 3.45 -4.42
C LEU A 146 -17.04 3.93 -4.46
N GLU A 147 -18.02 3.03 -4.32
CA GLU A 147 -19.44 3.39 -4.27
C GLU A 147 -19.77 4.23 -3.03
N VAL A 148 -19.22 3.86 -1.86
CA VAL A 148 -19.36 4.65 -0.63
C VAL A 148 -18.70 6.02 -0.78
N ALA A 149 -17.50 6.09 -1.37
CA ALA A 149 -16.81 7.36 -1.60
C ALA A 149 -17.59 8.25 -2.57
N ARG A 150 -18.14 7.68 -3.65
CA ARG A 150 -19.00 8.40 -4.61
C ARG A 150 -20.25 8.95 -3.93
N ARG A 151 -20.95 8.13 -3.13
CA ARG A 151 -22.12 8.59 -2.37
C ARG A 151 -21.79 9.74 -1.43
N LYS A 152 -20.65 9.66 -0.70
CA LYS A 152 -20.21 10.75 0.17
C LYS A 152 -19.89 12.03 -0.60
N ARG A 153 -19.29 11.91 -1.79
CA ARG A 153 -19.05 13.05 -2.67
C ARG A 153 -20.37 13.68 -3.13
N ASP A 154 -21.32 12.86 -3.59
CA ASP A 154 -22.64 13.34 -4.04
C ASP A 154 -23.40 14.04 -2.88
N GLU A 155 -23.31 13.51 -1.65
CA GLU A 155 -23.86 14.13 -0.44
C GLU A 155 -23.17 15.47 -0.11
N ALA A 156 -21.85 15.56 -0.24
CA ALA A 156 -21.11 16.80 -0.02
C ALA A 156 -21.39 17.87 -1.08
N ASP A 157 -21.51 17.48 -2.34
CA ASP A 157 -21.86 18.38 -3.44
C ASP A 157 -23.29 18.92 -3.27
N ALA A 158 -24.24 18.08 -2.84
CA ALA A 158 -25.60 18.51 -2.51
C ALA A 158 -25.66 19.54 -1.37
N LEU A 159 -24.82 19.39 -0.35
CA LEU A 159 -24.71 20.37 0.74
C LEU A 159 -24.15 21.72 0.25
N ARG A 160 -23.16 21.71 -0.65
CA ARG A 160 -22.63 22.95 -1.27
C ARG A 160 -23.70 23.66 -2.09
N ASP A 161 -24.48 22.92 -2.87
CA ASP A 161 -25.60 23.48 -3.64
C ASP A 161 -26.64 24.13 -2.72
N GLU A 162 -26.97 23.50 -1.59
CA GLU A 162 -27.90 24.08 -0.61
C GLU A 162 -27.34 25.37 0.01
N GLN A 163 -26.06 25.39 0.37
CA GLN A 163 -25.39 26.58 0.91
C GLN A 163 -25.36 27.72 -0.11
N ALA A 164 -24.99 27.44 -1.37
CA ALA A 164 -25.00 28.43 -2.44
C ALA A 164 -26.39 29.04 -2.66
N ARG A 165 -27.46 28.22 -2.57
CA ARG A 165 -28.84 28.72 -2.63
C ARG A 165 -29.18 29.66 -1.46
N ARG A 166 -28.75 29.33 -0.24
CA ARG A 166 -28.98 30.16 0.96
C ARG A 166 -28.26 31.50 0.84
N VAL A 167 -26.99 31.51 0.41
CA VAL A 167 -26.22 32.74 0.15
C VAL A 167 -26.92 33.60 -0.90
N GLY A 168 -27.30 33.01 -2.04
CA GLY A 168 -28.02 33.76 -3.09
C GLY A 168 -29.41 34.25 -2.67
N GLU A 169 -30.08 33.61 -1.70
CA GLU A 169 -31.30 34.16 -1.10
C GLU A 169 -31.00 35.37 -0.21
N LEU A 170 -29.95 35.30 0.62
CA LEU A 170 -29.54 36.40 1.49
C LEU A 170 -29.08 37.62 0.70
N GLU A 171 -28.27 37.44 -0.35
CA GLU A 171 -27.87 38.53 -1.25
C GLU A 171 -29.09 39.23 -1.86
N ARG A 172 -30.10 38.47 -2.30
CA ARG A 172 -31.36 39.04 -2.82
C ARG A 172 -32.12 39.82 -1.75
N ARG A 173 -32.16 39.33 -0.51
CA ARG A 173 -32.80 40.01 0.63
C ARG A 173 -32.04 41.28 1.02
N MET A 174 -30.71 41.25 1.01
CA MET A 174 -29.85 42.41 1.22
C MET A 174 -30.07 43.48 0.16
N ALA A 175 -30.00 43.11 -1.12
CA ALA A 175 -30.24 44.05 -2.22
C ALA A 175 -31.65 44.67 -2.15
N ALA A 176 -32.65 43.92 -1.70
CA ALA A 176 -34.00 44.44 -1.46
C ALA A 176 -34.10 45.35 -0.22
N ALA A 177 -33.29 45.11 0.81
CA ALA A 177 -33.20 46.00 1.97
C ALA A 177 -32.47 47.30 1.62
N GLU A 178 -31.40 47.23 0.83
CA GLU A 178 -30.65 48.38 0.33
C GLU A 178 -31.52 49.31 -0.53
N ARG A 179 -32.23 48.75 -1.52
CA ARG A 179 -33.20 49.54 -2.30
C ARG A 179 -34.25 50.23 -1.44
N ARG A 180 -34.78 49.55 -0.41
CA ARG A 180 -35.74 50.15 0.53
C ARG A 180 -35.10 51.26 1.37
N ALA A 181 -33.82 51.14 1.70
CA ALA A 181 -33.07 52.17 2.41
C ALA A 181 -32.91 53.41 1.52
N ASP A 182 -32.47 53.22 0.29
CA ASP A 182 -32.29 54.31 -0.69
C ASP A 182 -33.60 55.05 -0.94
N GLU A 183 -34.71 54.33 -1.13
CA GLU A 183 -36.04 54.91 -1.28
C GLU A 183 -36.47 55.70 -0.03
N ALA A 184 -36.19 55.21 1.17
CA ALA A 184 -36.50 55.92 2.42
C ALA A 184 -35.63 57.19 2.58
N GLU A 185 -34.35 57.13 2.23
CA GLU A 185 -33.45 58.29 2.22
C GLU A 185 -33.92 59.36 1.23
N GLN A 186 -34.32 58.95 0.03
CA GLN A 186 -34.92 59.85 -0.97
C GLN A 186 -36.18 60.53 -0.43
N ARG A 187 -37.11 59.78 0.19
CA ARG A 187 -38.32 60.35 0.82
C ARG A 187 -37.98 61.39 1.89
N VAL A 188 -36.97 61.13 2.73
CA VAL A 188 -36.52 62.08 3.75
C VAL A 188 -35.92 63.34 3.11
N ALA A 189 -35.07 63.17 2.09
CA ALA A 189 -34.44 64.27 1.37
C ALA A 189 -35.47 65.16 0.63
N GLU A 190 -36.43 64.56 -0.08
CA GLU A 190 -37.52 65.29 -0.76
C GLU A 190 -38.36 66.10 0.22
N ARG A 191 -38.69 65.53 1.39
CA ARG A 191 -39.44 66.23 2.44
C ARG A 191 -38.67 67.41 3.00
N ARG A 192 -37.36 67.25 3.23
CA ARG A 192 -36.47 68.32 3.68
C ARG A 192 -36.41 69.45 2.66
N ALA A 193 -36.20 69.14 1.38
CA ALA A 193 -36.17 70.13 0.31
C ALA A 193 -37.52 70.85 0.13
N THR A 194 -38.65 70.15 0.39
CA THR A 194 -39.98 70.76 0.34
C THR A 194 -40.19 71.71 1.52
N ALA A 195 -39.75 71.34 2.73
CA ALA A 195 -39.79 72.22 3.89
C ALA A 195 -38.91 73.46 3.73
N GLU A 196 -37.71 73.31 3.19
CA GLU A 196 -36.80 74.43 2.89
C GLU A 196 -37.44 75.42 1.88
N ARG A 197 -38.15 74.91 0.86
CA ARG A 197 -38.92 75.74 -0.09
C ARG A 197 -40.10 76.44 0.58
N SER A 198 -40.91 75.73 1.36
CA SER A 198 -42.06 76.32 2.06
C SER A 198 -41.64 77.36 3.11
N ALA A 199 -40.54 77.14 3.83
CA ALA A 199 -39.97 78.08 4.78
C ALA A 199 -39.42 79.36 4.10
N ALA A 200 -39.03 79.27 2.83
CA ALA A 200 -38.62 80.44 2.03
C ALA A 200 -39.81 81.25 1.49
N GLU A 201 -40.98 80.61 1.30
CA GLU A 201 -42.19 81.22 0.73
C GLU A 201 -43.22 81.71 1.77
N GLN A 202 -43.19 81.21 3.02
CA GLN A 202 -44.15 81.53 4.09
C GLN A 202 -43.46 82.02 5.38
N ALA A 203 -44.15 82.86 6.17
CA ALA A 203 -43.64 83.33 7.46
C ALA A 203 -43.49 82.16 8.47
N PRO A 204 -42.53 82.21 9.42
CA PRO A 204 -42.02 81.03 10.14
C PRO A 204 -42.98 80.36 11.14
N GLU A 205 -44.24 80.81 11.26
CA GLU A 205 -45.10 80.45 12.39
C GLU A 205 -45.86 79.11 12.25
N GLU A 206 -45.90 78.48 11.06
CA GLU A 206 -46.65 77.22 10.89
C GLU A 206 -45.93 76.22 9.96
N LEU A 207 -44.73 75.77 10.33
CA LEU A 207 -44.37 74.39 9.99
C LEU A 207 -45.36 73.49 10.75
N SER A 208 -46.42 73.05 10.07
CA SER A 208 -47.54 72.39 10.75
C SER A 208 -47.06 71.16 11.56
N ASP A 209 -47.63 70.94 12.74
CA ASP A 209 -47.38 69.74 13.57
C ASP A 209 -47.49 68.44 12.77
N GLU A 210 -48.30 68.44 11.71
CA GLU A 210 -48.48 67.33 10.79
C GLU A 210 -47.21 67.04 9.96
N TRP A 211 -46.51 68.09 9.49
CA TRP A 211 -45.23 67.94 8.80
C TRP A 211 -44.16 67.35 9.74
N LEU A 212 -44.09 67.85 10.98
CA LEU A 212 -43.12 67.40 11.97
C LEU A 212 -43.31 65.91 12.31
N ARG A 213 -44.56 65.49 12.58
CA ARG A 213 -44.90 64.08 12.81
C ARG A 213 -44.59 63.21 11.60
N ALA A 214 -44.86 63.69 10.39
CA ALA A 214 -44.54 62.95 9.18
C ALA A 214 -43.01 62.80 9.00
N HIS A 215 -42.23 63.85 9.27
CA HIS A 215 -40.77 63.82 9.19
C HIS A 215 -40.16 62.87 10.23
N GLU A 216 -40.61 62.93 11.48
CA GLU A 216 -40.21 62.01 12.55
C GLU A 216 -40.53 60.55 12.20
N ALA A 217 -41.72 60.29 11.65
CA ALA A 217 -42.09 58.95 11.21
C ALA A 217 -41.18 58.42 10.08
N ALA A 218 -40.77 59.29 9.14
CA ALA A 218 -39.85 58.91 8.06
C ALA A 218 -38.42 58.65 8.57
N LEU A 219 -37.95 59.41 9.57
CA LEU A 219 -36.67 59.15 10.23
C LEU A 219 -36.70 57.81 10.98
N ALA A 220 -37.78 57.51 11.69
CA ALA A 220 -37.96 56.24 12.39
C ALA A 220 -38.00 55.05 11.40
N GLU A 221 -38.66 55.19 10.26
CA GLU A 221 -38.65 54.19 9.19
C GLU A 221 -37.24 53.95 8.64
N LEU A 222 -36.50 55.03 8.36
CA LEU A 222 -35.12 54.94 7.88
C LEU A 222 -34.20 54.23 8.89
N GLU A 223 -34.33 54.55 10.17
CA GLU A 223 -33.57 53.91 11.24
C GLU A 223 -33.88 52.42 11.35
N GLN A 224 -35.16 52.03 11.25
CA GLN A 224 -35.57 50.62 11.22
C GLN A 224 -34.99 49.87 10.01
N VAL A 225 -35.00 50.49 8.83
CA VAL A 225 -34.44 49.88 7.61
C VAL A 225 -32.92 49.71 7.73
N ARG A 226 -32.20 50.72 8.26
CA ARG A 226 -30.76 50.65 8.51
C ARG A 226 -30.42 49.55 9.53
N ALA A 227 -31.16 49.47 10.64
CA ALA A 227 -30.97 48.42 11.63
C ALA A 227 -31.20 47.02 11.04
N HIS A 228 -32.21 46.86 10.17
CA HIS A 228 -32.45 45.60 9.48
C HIS A 228 -31.33 45.23 8.50
N ARG A 229 -30.79 46.21 7.75
CA ARG A 229 -29.63 46.02 6.87
C ARG A 229 -28.40 45.57 7.68
N ASP A 230 -28.11 46.23 8.79
CA ASP A 230 -26.94 45.91 9.61
C ASP A 230 -27.05 44.51 10.24
N LEU A 231 -28.27 44.05 10.56
CA LEU A 231 -28.51 42.68 11.00
C LEU A 231 -28.25 41.66 9.87
N LEU A 232 -28.72 41.93 8.65
CA LEU A 232 -28.45 41.07 7.50
C LEU A 232 -26.96 40.99 7.14
N LEU A 233 -26.21 42.09 7.30
CA LEU A 233 -24.76 42.10 7.10
C LEU A 233 -24.05 41.19 8.10
N ARG A 234 -24.43 41.26 9.39
CA ARG A 234 -23.86 40.37 10.42
C ARG A 234 -24.17 38.90 10.15
N ASP A 235 -25.38 38.59 9.68
CA ASP A 235 -25.77 37.24 9.31
C ASP A 235 -24.96 36.73 8.10
N ASN A 236 -24.67 37.60 7.13
CA ASN A 236 -23.82 37.28 5.98
C ASN A 236 -22.38 37.00 6.42
N ASP A 237 -21.76 37.91 7.18
CA ASP A 237 -20.40 37.74 7.70
C ASP A 237 -20.26 36.43 8.50
N ALA A 238 -21.26 36.10 9.33
CA ALA A 238 -21.26 34.86 10.12
C ALA A 238 -21.29 33.61 9.24
N LEU A 239 -22.04 33.64 8.13
CA LEU A 239 -22.12 32.54 7.18
C LEU A 239 -20.85 32.40 6.34
N GLU A 240 -20.23 33.51 5.94
CA GLU A 240 -18.93 33.48 5.24
C GLU A 240 -17.83 32.87 6.11
N VAL A 241 -17.78 33.24 7.40
CA VAL A 241 -16.83 32.65 8.36
C VAL A 241 -17.07 31.16 8.56
N GLU A 242 -18.33 30.72 8.65
CA GLU A 242 -18.67 29.30 8.79
C GLU A 242 -18.33 28.51 7.51
N ALA A 243 -18.60 29.07 6.32
CA ALA A 243 -18.23 28.48 5.06
C ALA A 243 -16.70 28.32 4.93
N GLU A 244 -15.94 29.33 5.37
CA GLU A 244 -14.48 29.27 5.36
C GLU A 244 -13.93 28.20 6.31
N ARG A 245 -14.49 28.09 7.53
CA ARG A 245 -14.13 27.00 8.46
C ARG A 245 -14.43 25.63 7.86
N GLN A 246 -15.54 25.47 7.16
CA GLN A 246 -15.88 24.21 6.52
C GLN A 246 -14.94 23.88 5.36
N ARG A 247 -14.54 24.88 4.55
CA ARG A 247 -13.51 24.71 3.52
C ARG A 247 -12.18 24.23 4.12
N GLN A 248 -11.74 24.84 5.22
CA GLN A 248 -10.52 24.44 5.93
C GLN A 248 -10.63 23.02 6.49
N ALA A 249 -11.73 22.69 7.17
CA ALA A 249 -11.96 21.34 7.70
C ALA A 249 -11.97 20.27 6.59
N ILE A 250 -12.56 20.57 5.43
CA ILE A 250 -12.52 19.68 4.25
C ILE A 250 -11.09 19.54 3.72
N ALA A 251 -10.33 20.63 3.62
CA ALA A 251 -8.95 20.59 3.18
C ALA A 251 -8.08 19.74 4.12
N GLU A 252 -8.23 19.89 5.44
CA GLU A 252 -7.55 19.07 6.44
C GLU A 252 -7.94 17.59 6.35
N LEU A 253 -9.23 17.28 6.21
CA LEU A 253 -9.72 15.90 6.01
C LEU A 253 -9.21 15.30 4.71
N SER A 254 -9.18 16.05 3.61
CA SER A 254 -8.62 15.63 2.33
C SER A 254 -7.11 15.36 2.44
N ALA A 255 -6.37 16.23 3.14
CA ALA A 255 -4.95 16.03 3.40
C ALA A 255 -4.69 14.77 4.26
N ALA A 256 -5.48 14.59 5.33
CA ALA A 256 -5.36 13.43 6.22
C ALA A 256 -5.76 12.09 5.56
N LEU A 257 -6.69 12.12 4.60
CA LEU A 257 -7.14 10.94 3.86
C LEU A 257 -6.27 10.63 2.62
N GLY A 258 -5.15 11.34 2.43
CA GLY A 258 -4.23 11.09 1.30
C GLY A 258 -4.83 11.50 -0.05
N GLY A 259 -5.65 12.55 -0.06
CA GLY A 259 -6.33 13.07 -1.24
C GLY A 259 -5.35 13.57 -2.30
N THR A 260 -4.95 12.68 -3.20
CA THR A 260 -4.60 13.01 -4.59
C THR A 260 -5.88 13.50 -5.29
N ALA A 261 -6.20 14.78 -5.13
CA ALA A 261 -7.14 15.49 -5.98
C ALA A 261 -6.48 16.80 -6.41
N SER A 262 -5.92 16.75 -7.61
CA SER A 262 -5.63 17.91 -8.45
C SER A 262 -6.86 18.81 -8.63
N ASP A 263 -6.61 20.13 -8.70
CA ASP A 263 -7.52 21.27 -8.88
C ASP A 263 -8.40 21.63 -7.65
N GLU A 264 -8.40 22.85 -7.08
CA GLU A 264 -7.89 24.17 -7.44
C GLU A 264 -7.36 24.86 -6.17
N ALA A 265 -6.15 25.46 -6.23
CA ALA A 265 -5.72 26.45 -5.26
C ALA A 265 -5.04 27.60 -6.02
N VAL A 266 -5.68 28.76 -6.00
CA VAL A 266 -5.19 30.03 -6.56
C VAL A 266 -4.00 30.53 -5.71
N PRO A 267 -2.96 31.13 -6.33
CA PRO A 267 -1.58 30.94 -5.92
C PRO A 267 -1.03 32.06 -5.02
N ALA A 268 0.05 31.74 -4.30
CA ALA A 268 1.02 32.73 -3.85
C ALA A 268 2.07 32.95 -4.98
N PRO A 269 2.52 34.18 -5.24
CA PRO A 269 3.41 34.47 -6.35
C PRO A 269 4.88 34.14 -6.02
N ASP A 270 5.64 33.89 -7.08
CA ASP A 270 7.11 33.78 -7.19
C ASP A 270 7.77 32.42 -6.90
N ALA A 271 7.53 31.47 -7.80
CA ALA A 271 8.58 30.94 -8.67
C ALA A 271 7.92 30.51 -9.98
N ALA A 272 8.51 30.81 -11.13
CA ALA A 272 8.01 30.29 -12.38
C ALA A 272 8.04 28.75 -12.30
N ASP A 273 6.87 28.12 -12.20
CA ASP A 273 6.71 26.69 -12.47
C ASP A 273 6.96 26.48 -13.97
N GLU A 274 8.24 26.48 -14.36
CA GLU A 274 8.64 26.05 -15.69
C GLU A 274 8.41 24.54 -15.77
N GLU A 275 7.37 24.14 -16.52
CA GLU A 275 7.18 22.75 -16.90
C GLU A 275 8.44 22.30 -17.68
N PRO A 276 9.17 21.27 -17.22
CA PRO A 276 10.38 20.83 -17.90
C PRO A 276 10.04 20.27 -19.28
N ALA A 277 10.72 20.72 -20.33
CA ALA A 277 10.54 20.20 -21.68
C ALA A 277 11.24 18.85 -21.89
N SER A 278 12.15 18.45 -20.99
CA SER A 278 12.90 17.19 -21.08
C SER A 278 13.25 16.61 -19.70
N VAL A 279 13.64 15.32 -19.68
CA VAL A 279 14.06 14.66 -18.43
C VAL A 279 15.34 15.29 -17.88
N LEU A 280 16.25 15.71 -18.75
CA LEU A 280 17.45 16.46 -18.36
C LEU A 280 17.10 17.78 -17.66
N GLU A 281 16.15 18.52 -18.22
CA GLU A 281 15.69 19.78 -17.65
C GLU A 281 15.01 19.58 -16.29
N ALA A 282 14.18 18.54 -16.16
CA ALA A 282 13.61 18.15 -14.87
C ALA A 282 14.71 17.87 -13.81
N VAL A 283 15.80 17.20 -14.20
CA VAL A 283 16.93 16.93 -13.28
C VAL A 283 17.68 18.22 -12.93
N ARG A 284 17.88 19.15 -13.87
CA ARG A 284 18.55 20.44 -13.61
C ARG A 284 17.73 21.32 -12.67
N ILE A 285 16.43 21.47 -12.94
CA ILE A 285 15.51 22.18 -12.04
C ILE A 285 15.57 21.56 -10.65
N ALA A 286 15.52 20.22 -10.57
CA ALA A 286 15.61 19.52 -9.29
C ALA A 286 16.93 19.77 -8.56
N ARG A 287 18.07 19.73 -9.26
CA ARG A 287 19.39 19.97 -8.68
C ARG A 287 19.52 21.38 -8.09
N GLU A 288 18.86 22.36 -8.69
CA GLU A 288 18.88 23.76 -8.24
C GLU A 288 17.88 24.02 -7.10
N THR A 289 16.77 23.29 -7.06
CA THR A 289 15.63 23.60 -6.17
C THR A 289 15.45 22.63 -5.00
N LEU A 290 16.05 21.43 -5.04
CA LEU A 290 15.83 20.36 -4.06
C LEU A 290 17.09 20.12 -3.20
N PRO A 291 17.16 20.70 -1.99
CA PRO A 291 18.39 20.75 -1.19
C PRO A 291 18.74 19.44 -0.47
N HIS A 292 17.81 18.47 -0.39
CA HIS A 292 17.99 17.23 0.36
C HIS A 292 18.37 16.04 -0.54
N LEU A 293 18.46 16.25 -1.85
CA LEU A 293 18.96 15.28 -2.83
C LEU A 293 20.36 15.63 -3.29
N ILE A 294 21.21 14.61 -3.43
CA ILE A 294 22.58 14.76 -3.92
C ILE A 294 22.65 14.19 -5.32
N PHE A 295 22.76 15.05 -6.33
CA PHE A 295 22.83 14.61 -7.73
C PHE A 295 24.26 14.28 -8.14
N CYS A 296 24.47 13.06 -8.61
CA CYS A 296 25.74 12.64 -9.24
C CYS A 296 25.76 13.05 -10.71
N ASP A 297 26.95 13.25 -11.29
CA ASP A 297 27.07 13.66 -12.70
C ASP A 297 26.42 12.65 -13.67
N SER A 298 26.48 11.35 -13.34
CA SER A 298 25.82 10.27 -14.08
C SER A 298 24.29 10.41 -14.14
N ALA A 299 23.66 11.10 -13.19
CA ALA A 299 22.22 11.32 -13.21
C ALA A 299 21.82 12.31 -14.32
N GLU A 300 22.62 13.34 -14.57
CA GLU A 300 22.40 14.26 -15.69
C GLU A 300 22.73 13.60 -17.03
N GLU A 301 23.85 12.85 -17.11
CA GLU A 301 24.22 12.12 -18.32
C GLU A 301 23.12 11.15 -18.76
N SER A 302 22.62 10.34 -17.84
CA SER A 302 21.52 9.40 -18.12
C SER A 302 20.19 10.10 -18.46
N ALA A 303 19.93 11.26 -17.85
CA ALA A 303 18.74 12.06 -18.13
C ALA A 303 18.78 12.68 -19.53
N ALA A 304 19.96 13.07 -20.02
CA ALA A 304 20.16 13.61 -21.36
C ALA A 304 19.80 12.58 -22.45
N ASP A 305 20.11 11.31 -22.22
CA ASP A 305 19.83 10.21 -23.14
C ASP A 305 18.43 9.59 -22.97
N SER A 306 17.60 10.13 -22.08
CA SER A 306 16.31 9.54 -21.73
C SER A 306 15.23 9.80 -22.79
N PRO A 307 14.61 8.75 -23.37
CA PRO A 307 13.53 8.91 -24.35
C PRO A 307 12.14 9.09 -23.70
N PHE A 308 12.06 9.21 -22.38
CA PHE A 308 10.82 9.29 -21.63
C PHE A 308 10.07 10.60 -21.91
N ARG A 309 8.78 10.51 -22.25
CA ARG A 309 8.02 11.62 -22.85
C ARG A 309 7.26 12.50 -21.85
N ARG A 310 7.30 12.18 -20.55
CA ARG A 310 6.54 12.87 -19.51
C ARG A 310 7.46 13.44 -18.43
N PRO A 311 8.33 14.42 -18.77
CA PRO A 311 9.33 14.98 -17.86
C PRO A 311 8.73 15.56 -16.57
N GLN A 312 7.48 16.04 -16.59
CA GLN A 312 6.77 16.47 -15.38
C GLN A 312 6.70 15.38 -14.31
N GLU A 313 6.46 14.11 -14.69
CA GLU A 313 6.42 13.00 -13.72
C GLU A 313 7.79 12.74 -13.07
N ILE A 314 8.89 13.12 -13.73
CA ILE A 314 10.24 13.01 -13.17
C ILE A 314 10.44 14.05 -12.06
N ILE A 315 10.16 15.33 -12.34
CA ILE A 315 10.33 16.39 -11.33
C ILE A 315 9.39 16.19 -10.14
N ASP A 316 8.17 15.71 -10.36
CA ASP A 316 7.24 15.37 -9.28
C ASP A 316 7.76 14.22 -8.40
N ALA A 317 8.36 13.19 -9.02
CA ALA A 317 9.01 12.12 -8.28
C ALA A 317 10.25 12.60 -7.52
N LEU A 318 11.05 13.50 -8.10
CA LEU A 318 12.21 14.10 -7.44
C LEU A 318 11.80 14.98 -6.26
N ARG A 319 10.75 15.80 -6.37
CA ARG A 319 10.18 16.59 -5.27
C ARG A 319 9.74 15.69 -4.10
N LYS A 320 9.10 14.56 -4.39
CA LYS A 320 8.74 13.54 -3.38
C LYS A 320 9.97 12.88 -2.76
N LEU A 321 11.00 12.59 -3.56
CA LEU A 321 12.26 12.05 -3.07
C LEU A 321 13.01 13.04 -2.20
N ASP A 322 12.96 14.34 -2.48
CA ASP A 322 13.55 15.38 -1.64
C ASP A 322 12.90 15.41 -0.26
N ARG A 323 11.57 15.33 -0.19
CA ARG A 323 10.85 15.20 1.08
C ARG A 323 11.25 13.93 1.83
N LEU A 324 11.50 12.83 1.13
CA LEU A 324 12.03 11.60 1.73
C LEU A 324 13.47 11.80 2.23
N GLY A 325 14.29 12.55 1.48
CA GLY A 325 15.66 12.92 1.84
C GLY A 325 15.72 13.75 3.11
N GLU A 326 14.82 14.74 3.24
CA GLU A 326 14.66 15.56 4.44
C GLU A 326 14.36 14.69 5.67
N LEU A 327 13.38 13.78 5.57
CA LEU A 327 13.06 12.84 6.64
C LEU A 327 14.26 11.94 6.98
N TYR A 328 14.97 11.45 5.96
CA TYR A 328 16.10 10.54 6.13
C TYR A 328 17.33 11.21 6.73
N ALA A 329 17.51 12.52 6.49
CA ALA A 329 18.62 13.31 7.02
C ALA A 329 18.57 13.44 8.55
N ASP A 330 17.40 13.25 9.18
CA ASP A 330 17.27 13.23 10.63
C ASP A 330 18.11 12.08 11.26
N PRO A 331 19.13 12.40 12.08
CA PRO A 331 19.98 11.39 12.72
C PRO A 331 19.26 10.56 13.77
N ASP A 332 18.19 11.10 14.39
CA ASP A 332 17.37 10.38 15.38
C ASP A 332 16.38 9.42 14.69
N GLY A 333 16.26 9.52 13.37
CA GLY A 333 15.34 8.74 12.54
C GLY A 333 13.91 9.24 12.64
N PHE A 334 13.09 8.88 11.65
CA PHE A 334 11.73 9.40 11.49
C PHE A 334 10.65 8.36 11.87
N GLY A 335 10.99 7.39 12.71
CA GLY A 335 10.04 6.42 13.30
C GLY A 335 9.42 5.39 12.32
N ALA A 336 9.82 5.39 11.05
CA ALA A 336 9.36 4.44 10.03
C ALA A 336 10.52 3.91 9.19
N SER A 337 10.28 2.82 8.45
CA SER A 337 11.26 2.35 7.46
C SER A 337 11.28 3.27 6.23
N LEU A 338 12.42 3.36 5.55
CA LEU A 338 12.56 4.14 4.31
C LEU A 338 11.55 3.72 3.24
N LEU A 339 11.27 2.41 3.13
CA LEU A 339 10.24 1.87 2.23
C LEU A 339 8.85 2.41 2.59
N GLN A 340 8.50 2.38 3.87
CA GLN A 340 7.19 2.83 4.33
C GLN A 340 6.99 4.32 4.07
N ALA A 341 7.96 5.17 4.44
CA ALA A 341 7.89 6.60 4.19
C ALA A 341 7.83 6.92 2.68
N ALA A 342 8.60 6.20 1.85
CA ALA A 342 8.52 6.35 0.40
C ALA A 342 7.11 6.01 -0.15
N GLN A 343 6.49 4.94 0.36
CA GLN A 343 5.14 4.55 -0.03
C GLN A 343 4.07 5.55 0.43
N GLU A 344 4.21 6.10 1.65
CA GLU A 344 3.33 7.15 2.19
C GLU A 344 3.42 8.45 1.39
N LEU A 345 4.60 8.79 0.85
CA LEU A 345 4.80 9.90 -0.10
C LEU A 345 4.30 9.59 -1.52
N GLY A 346 3.75 8.39 -1.76
CA GLY A 346 3.20 7.97 -3.04
C GLY A 346 4.26 7.64 -4.09
N LEU A 347 5.49 7.27 -3.69
CA LEU A 347 6.53 6.77 -4.59
C LEU A 347 6.31 5.28 -4.89
N ASN A 348 6.40 4.89 -6.16
CA ASN A 348 6.46 3.47 -6.55
C ASN A 348 7.87 2.93 -6.33
N TRP A 349 8.23 2.81 -5.05
CA TRP A 349 9.55 2.47 -4.56
C TRP A 349 9.87 0.97 -4.72
N ARG A 350 11.11 0.68 -5.13
CA ARG A 350 11.70 -0.65 -5.16
C ARG A 350 12.93 -0.65 -4.28
N THR A 351 13.00 -1.60 -3.37
CA THR A 351 14.04 -1.66 -2.32
C THR A 351 15.42 -2.02 -2.84
N GLY A 352 15.53 -2.55 -4.06
CA GLY A 352 16.81 -2.94 -4.63
C GLY A 352 16.72 -3.44 -6.05
N VAL A 353 17.89 -3.80 -6.57
CA VAL A 353 18.09 -4.51 -7.84
C VAL A 353 18.38 -5.97 -7.52
N SER A 354 17.95 -6.91 -8.39
CA SER A 354 18.22 -8.33 -8.19
C SER A 354 19.74 -8.60 -8.14
N GLU A 355 20.17 -9.50 -7.25
CA GLU A 355 21.58 -9.88 -7.12
C GLU A 355 22.15 -10.41 -8.44
N LEU A 356 21.33 -11.14 -9.20
CA LEU A 356 21.70 -11.67 -10.49
C LEU A 356 21.98 -10.56 -11.52
N ALA A 357 21.17 -9.49 -11.55
CA ALA A 357 21.43 -8.35 -12.43
C ALA A 357 22.67 -7.57 -11.99
N ARG A 358 22.85 -7.37 -10.67
CA ARG A 358 24.03 -6.69 -10.12
C ARG A 358 25.34 -7.43 -10.47
N ASN A 359 25.35 -8.74 -10.34
CA ASN A 359 26.52 -9.57 -10.65
C ASN A 359 26.81 -9.65 -12.16
N ARG A 360 25.78 -9.59 -13.00
CA ARG A 360 25.92 -9.67 -14.45
C ARG A 360 26.34 -8.34 -15.09
N TRP A 361 25.88 -7.21 -14.53
CA TRP A 361 26.19 -5.86 -15.04
C TRP A 361 26.65 -4.91 -13.93
N PRO A 362 27.76 -5.23 -13.23
CA PRO A 362 28.22 -4.45 -12.08
C PRO A 362 28.50 -2.98 -12.44
N ASN A 363 29.05 -2.74 -13.63
CA ASN A 363 29.36 -1.40 -14.13
C ASN A 363 28.12 -0.54 -14.41
N ALA A 364 26.95 -1.16 -14.64
CA ALA A 364 25.71 -0.41 -14.88
C ALA A 364 25.08 0.10 -13.58
N TYR A 365 25.44 -0.50 -12.44
CA TYR A 365 24.92 -0.16 -11.12
C TYR A 365 25.96 0.50 -10.20
N THR A 366 27.14 0.80 -10.72
CA THR A 366 28.20 1.49 -9.98
C THR A 366 28.42 2.86 -10.61
N ILE A 367 28.35 3.90 -9.80
CA ILE A 367 28.62 5.29 -10.21
C ILE A 367 29.76 5.86 -9.36
N SER A 368 30.31 7.00 -9.77
CA SER A 368 31.29 7.73 -8.96
C SER A 368 30.70 9.05 -8.46
N TYR A 369 30.94 9.36 -7.18
CA TYR A 369 30.66 10.66 -6.59
C TYR A 369 31.87 11.09 -5.75
N ASP A 370 32.46 12.25 -6.06
CA ASP A 370 33.66 12.78 -5.37
C ASP A 370 34.81 11.75 -5.24
N GLY A 371 35.05 10.98 -6.30
CA GLY A 371 36.07 9.92 -6.33
C GLY A 371 35.70 8.62 -5.60
N ALA A 372 34.57 8.56 -4.90
CA ALA A 372 34.05 7.35 -4.28
C ALA A 372 33.11 6.58 -5.23
N GLY A 373 33.26 5.25 -5.27
CA GLY A 373 32.34 4.36 -5.99
C GLY A 373 31.08 4.10 -5.14
N LEU A 374 29.91 4.37 -5.70
CA LEU A 374 28.61 4.15 -5.07
C LEU A 374 27.82 3.09 -5.82
N GLU A 375 27.26 2.11 -5.09
CA GLU A 375 26.35 1.10 -5.65
C GLU A 375 24.90 1.59 -5.63
N LEU A 376 24.28 1.59 -6.81
CA LEU A 376 22.85 1.85 -6.97
C LEU A 376 22.03 0.63 -6.58
N GLY A 377 20.96 0.86 -5.81
CA GLY A 377 20.08 -0.21 -5.36
C GLY A 377 18.63 0.21 -5.41
N PRO A 378 18.13 0.94 -4.41
CA PRO A 378 16.75 1.38 -4.40
C PRO A 378 16.44 2.27 -5.59
N HIS A 379 15.21 2.17 -6.10
CA HIS A 379 14.80 2.98 -7.24
C HIS A 379 13.30 3.22 -7.30
N VAL A 380 12.91 4.34 -7.93
CA VAL A 380 11.51 4.71 -8.16
C VAL A 380 11.11 4.31 -9.58
N ALA A 381 9.95 3.68 -9.71
CA ALA A 381 9.35 3.36 -11.00
C ALA A 381 8.35 4.42 -11.45
N ILE A 382 8.55 4.98 -12.65
CA ILE A 382 7.72 6.06 -13.19
C ILE A 382 7.09 5.59 -14.49
N GLY A 383 5.77 5.78 -14.60
CA GLY A 383 4.99 5.33 -15.74
C GLY A 383 4.71 3.82 -15.78
N SER A 384 3.94 3.43 -16.79
CA SER A 384 3.54 2.05 -17.06
C SER A 384 3.43 1.84 -18.58
N GLY A 385 3.62 0.61 -19.05
CA GLY A 385 3.59 0.27 -20.47
C GLY A 385 4.88 -0.38 -20.97
N SER A 386 4.94 -0.65 -22.28
CA SER A 386 6.11 -1.22 -22.95
C SER A 386 6.88 -0.13 -23.71
N GLY A 387 8.20 -0.12 -23.56
CA GLY A 387 9.11 0.79 -24.25
C GLY A 387 9.63 1.96 -23.40
N ALA A 388 10.84 2.39 -23.72
CA ALA A 388 11.59 3.39 -22.94
C ALA A 388 10.95 4.79 -22.93
N GLY A 389 10.00 5.07 -23.82
CA GLY A 389 9.26 6.34 -23.85
C GLY A 389 8.12 6.45 -22.82
N PHE A 390 7.67 5.32 -22.27
CA PHE A 390 6.52 5.26 -21.35
C PHE A 390 6.90 4.87 -19.92
N VAL A 391 8.11 4.36 -19.73
CA VAL A 391 8.62 3.93 -18.43
C VAL A 391 9.99 4.54 -18.18
N ALA A 392 10.15 5.15 -17.00
CA ALA A 392 11.40 5.66 -16.50
C ALA A 392 11.70 5.14 -15.08
N ARG A 393 12.96 5.26 -14.67
CA ARG A 393 13.47 4.90 -13.35
C ARG A 393 14.38 5.98 -12.82
N ILE A 394 14.31 6.19 -11.51
CA ILE A 394 15.28 6.99 -10.76
C ILE A 394 16.00 6.02 -9.82
N TYR A 395 17.28 5.76 -10.08
CA TYR A 395 18.10 4.91 -9.21
C TYR A 395 18.88 5.74 -8.21
N LEU A 396 18.95 5.20 -6.99
CA LEU A 396 19.48 5.88 -5.84
C LEU A 396 20.56 5.01 -5.17
N HIS A 397 21.52 5.69 -4.57
CA HIS A 397 22.33 5.14 -3.49
C HIS A 397 21.86 5.78 -2.17
N VAL A 398 21.60 4.95 -1.17
CA VAL A 398 21.18 5.39 0.16
C VAL A 398 22.38 5.21 1.08
N ALA A 399 23.02 6.32 1.46
CA ALA A 399 24.16 6.28 2.37
C ALA A 399 23.69 6.50 3.80
N ASP A 400 24.10 5.62 4.72
CA ASP A 400 23.83 5.78 6.15
C ASP A 400 24.87 6.64 6.88
N GLY A 401 25.93 7.06 6.17
CA GLY A 401 27.05 7.85 6.69
C GLY A 401 28.20 7.02 7.26
N SER A 402 28.11 5.69 7.28
CA SER A 402 29.21 4.80 7.71
C SER A 402 30.23 4.51 6.61
N GLY A 403 29.87 4.82 5.37
CA GLY A 403 30.67 4.56 4.16
C GLY A 403 31.55 5.74 3.72
N PRO A 404 31.95 5.77 2.43
CA PRO A 404 32.85 6.79 1.90
C PRO A 404 32.20 8.16 1.68
N VAL A 405 30.88 8.26 1.86
CA VAL A 405 30.11 9.49 1.64
C VAL A 405 29.18 9.77 2.83
N PRO A 406 28.85 11.05 3.10
CA PRO A 406 27.91 11.43 4.16
C PRO A 406 26.54 10.77 4.00
N ARG A 407 25.81 10.68 5.11
CA ARG A 407 24.43 10.20 5.13
C ARG A 407 23.57 11.03 4.17
N GLY A 408 22.80 10.37 3.31
CA GLY A 408 21.95 11.06 2.35
C GLY A 408 21.43 10.16 1.23
N LEU A 409 20.60 10.76 0.37
CA LEU A 409 20.07 10.13 -0.84
C LEU A 409 20.80 10.67 -2.07
N TYR A 410 21.54 9.79 -2.73
CA TYR A 410 22.34 10.12 -3.90
C TYR A 410 21.61 9.66 -5.16
N VAL A 411 21.24 10.61 -6.02
CA VAL A 411 20.61 10.34 -7.31
C VAL A 411 21.69 10.01 -8.32
N GLY A 412 21.65 8.78 -8.82
CA GLY A 412 22.72 8.24 -9.67
C GLY A 412 22.36 8.04 -11.13
N HIS A 413 21.09 7.76 -11.41
CA HIS A 413 20.61 7.52 -12.78
C HIS A 413 19.14 7.91 -12.88
N VAL A 414 18.78 8.67 -13.92
CA VAL A 414 17.42 9.14 -14.17
C VAL A 414 17.05 8.88 -15.62
N GLY A 415 15.96 8.16 -15.87
CA GLY A 415 15.45 7.92 -17.22
C GLY A 415 15.31 6.45 -17.54
N ARG A 416 16.03 5.94 -18.53
CA ARG A 416 15.85 4.56 -19.01
C ARG A 416 16.06 3.53 -17.90
N HIS A 417 15.32 2.43 -17.95
CA HIS A 417 15.59 1.26 -17.10
C HIS A 417 17.01 0.72 -17.34
N LEU A 418 17.78 0.51 -16.27
CA LEU A 418 19.07 -0.18 -16.35
C LEU A 418 18.86 -1.66 -16.73
N PRO A 419 19.86 -2.33 -17.34
CA PRO A 419 19.74 -3.73 -17.76
C PRO A 419 19.40 -4.65 -16.58
N ASP A 420 18.33 -5.44 -16.74
CA ASP A 420 17.91 -6.45 -15.78
C ASP A 420 17.93 -7.84 -16.41
N THR A 421 17.63 -8.88 -15.63
CA THR A 421 17.65 -10.28 -16.11
C THR A 421 16.55 -10.62 -17.10
N THR A 422 15.67 -9.66 -17.42
CA THR A 422 14.49 -9.82 -18.26
C THR A 422 14.56 -9.00 -19.56
N THR A 423 15.49 -8.05 -19.64
CA THR A 423 15.83 -7.21 -20.80
C THR A 423 17.03 -7.76 -21.53
#